data_AF-A0A7X9J4A5-F1
#
_entry.id   AF-A0A7X9J4A5-F1
#
_cell.length_a   1.000
_cell.length_b   1.000
_cell.length_c   1.000
_cell.angle_alpha   90.00
_cell.angle_beta   90.00
_cell.angle_gamma   90.00
#
_symmetry.space_group_name_H-M   'P 1'
#
loop_
_entity.id
_entity.type
_entity.pdbx_description
1 polymer ?
#
loop_
_entity_poly.entity_id
_entity_poly.type
_entity_poly.pdbx_seq_one_letter_code
_entity_poly.pdbx_strand_id
1 'polypeptide(L)'
;ARLSRALLAEGAEVAAFLEVDPRKIGGEKRGRPVVSWDEGFRRWPGHFVLAAVGSREARAGIGDALNARGLREGEDYLFTA
;
A
#
# COMPACT_ATOMS: atom_id res chain seq x y z
N ALA A 1 -1.30 -5.91 -9.78
CA ALA A 1 -0.88 -4.89 -10.78
C ALA A 1 -2.04 -4.25 -11.57
N ARG A 2 -3.23 -4.88 -11.61
CA ARG A 2 -4.43 -4.34 -12.27
C ARG A 2 -5.09 -3.19 -11.48
N LEU A 3 -5.14 -3.29 -10.16
CA LEU A 3 -5.77 -2.31 -9.27
C LEU A 3 -5.24 -0.88 -9.48
N SER A 4 -3.93 -0.65 -9.35
CA SER A 4 -3.38 0.70 -9.49
C SER A 4 -3.65 1.33 -10.86
N ARG A 5 -3.79 0.50 -11.92
CA ARG A 5 -4.15 1.00 -13.25
C ARG A 5 -5.62 1.41 -13.32
N ALA A 6 -6.51 0.64 -12.69
CA ALA A 6 -7.93 0.98 -12.59
C ALA A 6 -8.12 2.27 -11.77
N LEU A 7 -7.46 2.40 -10.62
CA LEU A 7 -7.50 3.62 -9.80
C LEU A 7 -7.08 4.86 -10.59
N LEU A 8 -5.94 4.79 -11.28
CA LEU A 8 -5.47 5.91 -12.12
C LEU A 8 -6.44 6.22 -13.28
N ALA A 9 -7.08 5.21 -13.85
CA ALA A 9 -8.06 5.41 -14.93
C ALA A 9 -9.34 6.11 -14.44
N GLU A 10 -9.76 5.84 -13.20
CA GLU A 10 -10.88 6.51 -12.53
C GLU A 10 -10.48 7.88 -11.94
N GLY A 11 -9.27 8.38 -12.22
CA GLY A 11 -8.80 9.68 -11.74
C GLY A 11 -8.34 9.71 -10.28
N ALA A 12 -8.23 8.56 -9.61
CA ALA A 12 -7.71 8.50 -8.25
C ALA A 12 -6.20 8.78 -8.24
N GLU A 13 -5.76 9.55 -7.25
CA GLU A 13 -4.33 9.83 -7.06
C GLU A 13 -3.66 8.70 -6.29
N VAL A 14 -2.62 8.11 -6.90
CA VAL A 14 -1.73 7.16 -6.21
C VAL A 14 -0.46 7.90 -5.82
N ALA A 15 -0.28 8.11 -4.51
CA ALA A 15 0.89 8.80 -3.97
C ALA A 15 2.18 7.97 -4.10
N ALA A 16 2.13 6.69 -3.73
CA ALA A 16 3.27 5.79 -3.73
C ALA A 16 2.86 4.31 -3.75
N PHE A 17 3.84 3.42 -3.92
CA PHE A 17 3.69 1.98 -3.71
C PHE A 17 4.50 1.56 -2.48
N LEU A 18 3.85 0.94 -1.50
CA LEU A 18 4.53 0.35 -0.34
C LEU A 18 5.09 -1.03 -0.69
N GLU A 19 6.33 -1.30 -0.28
CA GLU A 19 7.03 -2.55 -0.57
C GLU A 19 7.91 -2.97 0.62
N VAL A 20 8.12 -4.29 0.78
CA VAL A 20 8.92 -4.88 1.86
C VAL A 20 10.22 -5.49 1.35
N ASP A 21 10.31 -5.84 0.06
CA ASP A 21 11.57 -6.32 -0.52
C ASP A 21 12.54 -5.13 -0.69
N PRO A 22 13.66 -5.09 0.06
CA PRO A 22 14.59 -3.96 0.04
C PRO A 22 15.20 -3.70 -1.35
N ARG A 23 15.23 -4.71 -2.23
CA ARG A 23 15.78 -4.57 -3.58
C ARG A 23 14.87 -3.78 -4.52
N LYS A 24 13.60 -3.61 -4.18
CA LYS A 24 12.61 -2.88 -4.97
C LYS A 24 12.36 -1.47 -4.46
N ILE A 25 12.72 -1.20 -3.20
CA ILE A 25 12.57 0.11 -2.56
C ILE A 25 13.54 1.10 -3.20
N GLY A 26 13.09 2.34 -3.38
CA GLY A 26 13.83 3.41 -4.08
C GLY A 26 13.64 3.41 -5.59
N GLY A 27 12.99 2.38 -6.14
CA GLY A 27 12.58 2.35 -7.54
C GLY A 27 11.30 3.14 -7.80
N GLU A 28 10.83 3.04 -9.03
CA GLU A 28 9.55 3.62 -9.46
C GLU A 28 8.65 2.57 -10.09
N LYS A 29 7.34 2.80 -9.96
CA LYS A 29 6.31 2.00 -10.60
C LYS A 29 5.26 2.95 -11.14
N ARG A 30 5.08 2.96 -12.47
CA ARG A 30 4.12 3.84 -13.16
C ARG A 30 4.32 5.33 -12.82
N GLY A 31 5.58 5.76 -12.74
CA GLY A 31 5.95 7.14 -12.40
C GLY A 31 5.62 7.54 -10.97
N ARG A 32 5.43 6.58 -10.06
CA ARG A 32 5.26 6.81 -8.62
C ARG A 32 6.33 6.06 -7.83
N PRO A 33 6.80 6.61 -6.71
CA PRO A 33 7.90 6.02 -5.95
C PRO A 33 7.46 4.70 -5.30
N VAL A 34 8.41 3.77 -5.22
CA VAL A 34 8.30 2.54 -4.43
C VAL A 34 9.08 2.74 -3.13
N VAL A 35 8.39 2.73 -2.00
CA VAL A 35 8.94 3.12 -0.69
C VAL A 35 8.69 2.04 0.35
N SER A 36 9.47 2.08 1.44
CA SER A 36 9.20 1.27 2.62
C SER A 36 7.91 1.73 3.31
N TRP A 37 7.37 0.89 4.19
CA TRP A 37 6.20 1.25 5.01
C TRP A 37 6.48 2.48 5.86
N ASP A 38 7.62 2.50 6.56
CA ASP A 38 7.96 3.59 7.47
C ASP A 38 8.18 4.91 6.73
N GLU A 39 8.78 4.87 5.54
CA GLU A 39 8.89 6.06 4.68
C GLU A 39 7.53 6.51 4.17
N GLY A 40 6.69 5.58 3.74
CA GLY A 40 5.34 5.85 3.26
C GLY A 40 4.48 6.56 4.31
N PHE A 41 4.37 5.98 5.50
CA PHE A 41 3.58 6.57 6.59
C PHE A 41 4.15 7.90 7.10
N ARG A 42 5.47 8.11 6.99
CA ARG A 42 6.09 9.40 7.33
C ARG A 42 5.84 10.48 6.28
N ARG A 43 5.94 10.16 4.98
CA ARG A 43 5.75 11.13 3.88
C ARG A 43 4.28 11.44 3.61
N TRP A 44 3.40 10.45 3.79
CA TRP A 44 1.97 10.56 3.51
C TRP A 44 1.15 10.11 4.71
N PRO A 45 1.22 10.83 5.84
CA PRO A 45 0.42 10.50 7.02
C PRO A 45 -1.07 10.57 6.68
N GLY A 46 -1.85 9.61 7.23
CA GLY A 46 -3.31 9.54 7.05
C GLY A 46 -3.80 9.18 5.64
N HIS A 47 -2.90 8.83 4.71
CA HIS A 47 -3.33 8.34 3.40
C HIS A 47 -3.88 6.92 3.51
N PHE A 48 -4.95 6.67 2.75
CA PHE A 48 -5.61 5.38 2.71
C PHE A 48 -4.75 4.32 2.03
N VAL A 49 -4.63 3.14 2.63
CA VAL A 49 -3.82 2.03 2.09
C VAL A 49 -4.68 0.98 1.40
N LEU A 50 -4.35 0.68 0.15
CA LEU A 50 -4.95 -0.44 -0.59
C LEU A 50 -3.98 -1.61 -0.67
N ALA A 51 -4.22 -2.62 0.15
CA ALA A 51 -3.41 -3.82 0.24
C ALA A 51 -3.88 -4.87 -0.79
N ALA A 52 -3.25 -4.85 -1.97
CA ALA A 52 -3.50 -5.83 -3.03
C ALA A 52 -2.61 -7.07 -2.88
N VAL A 53 -2.96 -7.96 -1.95
CA VAL A 53 -2.21 -9.20 -1.68
C VAL A 53 -2.97 -10.45 -2.09
N GLY A 54 -2.23 -11.40 -2.70
CA GLY A 54 -2.84 -12.56 -3.36
C GLY A 54 -3.01 -13.81 -2.49
N SER A 55 -2.41 -13.88 -1.30
CA SER A 55 -2.55 -15.03 -0.40
C SER A 55 -3.19 -14.63 0.93
N ARG A 56 -3.92 -15.58 1.53
CA ARG A 56 -4.60 -15.39 2.82
C ARG A 56 -3.58 -15.18 3.94
N GLU A 57 -2.46 -15.87 3.87
CA GLU A 57 -1.37 -15.80 4.85
C GLU A 57 -0.71 -14.42 4.80
N ALA A 58 -0.49 -13.87 3.59
CA ALA A 58 0.01 -12.51 3.44
C ALA A 58 -1.00 -11.47 3.95
N ARG A 59 -2.30 -11.69 3.73
CA ARG A 59 -3.36 -10.84 4.27
C ARG A 59 -3.30 -10.76 5.79
N ALA A 60 -3.22 -11.90 6.48
CA ALA A 60 -3.14 -11.94 7.94
C ALA A 60 -1.92 -11.17 8.46
N GLY A 61 -0.72 -11.47 7.95
CA GLY A 61 0.50 -10.80 8.39
C GLY A 61 0.51 -9.29 8.11
N ILE A 62 -0.05 -8.85 6.97
CA ILE A 62 -0.18 -7.43 6.66
C ILE A 62 -1.21 -6.75 7.54
N GLY A 63 -2.35 -7.41 7.81
CA GLY A 63 -3.39 -6.89 8.69
C GLY A 63 -2.85 -6.66 10.10
N ASP A 64 -2.16 -7.66 10.66
CA ASP A 64 -1.52 -7.55 11.97
C ASP A 64 -0.49 -6.41 12.02
N ALA A 65 0.32 -6.28 10.97
CA ALA A 65 1.33 -5.22 10.88
C ALA A 65 0.73 -3.80 10.76
N LEU A 66 -0.41 -3.65 10.09
CA LEU A 66 -1.14 -2.37 9.99
C LEU A 66 -1.86 -2.05 11.30
N ASN A 67 -2.51 -3.04 11.91
CA ASN A 67 -3.20 -2.90 13.20
C ASN A 67 -2.23 -2.53 14.32
N ALA A 68 -1.03 -3.13 14.35
CA ALA A 68 0.04 -2.79 15.30
C ALA A 68 0.54 -1.33 15.14
N ARG A 69 0.27 -0.69 14.00
CA ARG A 69 0.55 0.73 13.75
C ARG A 69 -0.63 1.64 14.08
N GLY A 70 -1.73 1.09 14.62
CA GLY A 70 -2.94 1.82 14.98
C GLY A 70 -3.91 2.07 13.83
N LEU A 71 -3.68 1.47 12.66
CA LEU A 71 -4.57 1.59 11.51
C LEU A 71 -5.73 0.60 11.63
N ARG A 72 -6.91 0.99 11.15
CA ARG A 72 -8.14 0.19 11.19
C ARG A 72 -8.61 -0.18 9.79
N GLU A 73 -8.92 -1.46 9.59
CA GLU A 73 -9.51 -1.93 8.33
C GLU A 73 -10.88 -1.27 8.12
N GLY A 74 -11.14 -0.81 6.90
CA GLY A 74 -12.35 -0.08 6.52
C GLY A 74 -12.27 1.44 6.70
N GLU A 75 -11.34 1.93 7.53
CA GLU A 75 -11.17 3.36 7.78
C GLU A 75 -9.84 3.89 7.24
N ASP A 76 -8.76 3.17 7.51
CA ASP A 76 -7.40 3.56 7.10
C ASP A 76 -6.87 2.68 5.97
N TYR A 77 -7.38 1.45 5.85
CA TYR A 77 -6.96 0.54 4.79
C TYR A 77 -8.05 -0.44 4.37
N LEU A 78 -7.94 -0.93 3.14
CA LEU A 78 -8.71 -2.07 2.64
C LEU A 78 -7.81 -3.06 1.94
N PHE A 79 -8.17 -4.32 2.09
CA PHE A 79 -7.67 -5.36 1.20
C PHE A 79 -8.55 -5.47 -0.03
N THR A 80 -7.93 -5.66 -1.18
CA THR A 80 -8.65 -5.85 -2.45
C THR A 80 -8.47 -7.27 -2.95
N ALA A 81 -9.54 -7.84 -3.53
CA ALA A 81 -9.50 -9.12 -4.24
C ALA A 81 -8.78 -9.03 -5.59
#